data_AF-A0A956G8U3-F1
#
_entry.id   AF-A0A956G8U3-F1
#
_cell.length_a   1.000
_cell.length_b   1.000
_cell.length_c   1.000
_cell.angle_alpha   90.00
_cell.angle_beta   90.00
_cell.angle_gamma   90.00
#
_symmetry.space_group_name_H-M   'P 1'
#
loop_
_entity.id
_entity.type
_entity.pdbx_description
1 polymer ?
#
loop_
_entity_poly.entity_id
_entity_poly.type
_entity_poly.pdbx_seq_one_letter_code
_entity_poly.pdbx_strand_id
1 'polypeptide(L)'
;MPPHDEIRWLTAAVPLARALLCLAAMLRLWTCVALVALAVLAGAGCAGDTLSPDSQPLRFDEGVEPDGPVPWFRDAGCGPGQSGAASGQPCPCGGPSGASGASGAPCDAGVPADSAPPTPDVCVPPSSWTCDVTLSFAKIGSESTAAVHGDFDGPSPTPWVSRAMTLSNNTWRVDLLLVHGTTLTYKFVVDKGLAGESWFHDQANPNTVSDGLGGLNSQLVVSCADPCSR
;
A
#
# COMPACT_ATOMS: atom_id res chain seq x y z
N MET A 1 57.52 -11.49 35.91
CA MET A 1 57.34 -10.07 35.53
C MET A 1 58.02 -9.86 34.19
N PRO A 2 57.27 -9.72 33.07
CA PRO A 2 57.86 -9.37 31.78
C PRO A 2 57.98 -7.84 31.65
N PRO A 3 58.94 -7.35 30.84
CA PRO A 3 59.22 -5.91 30.68
C PRO A 3 58.18 -5.19 29.79
N HIS A 4 57.99 -3.92 30.09
CA HIS A 4 56.83 -3.07 29.76
C HIS A 4 57.05 -2.14 28.55
N ASP A 5 57.81 -2.54 27.52
CA ASP A 5 58.33 -1.58 26.52
C ASP A 5 57.96 -1.82 25.03
N GLU A 6 56.95 -2.63 24.70
CA GLU A 6 56.61 -2.92 23.29
C GLU A 6 55.30 -2.31 22.73
N ILE A 7 54.66 -1.34 23.38
CA ILE A 7 53.38 -0.77 22.90
C ILE A 7 53.51 0.73 22.58
N ARG A 8 54.42 1.12 21.68
CA ARG A 8 54.49 2.51 21.17
C ARG A 8 54.48 2.66 19.65
N TRP A 9 54.48 1.57 18.88
CA TRP A 9 54.51 1.64 17.41
C TRP A 9 53.14 1.57 16.71
N LEU A 10 52.06 1.25 17.43
CA LEU A 10 50.74 1.03 16.80
C LEU A 10 49.92 2.31 16.57
N THR A 11 50.29 3.45 17.15
CA THR A 11 49.49 4.69 17.04
C THR A 11 49.83 5.56 15.83
N ALA A 12 50.92 5.29 15.11
CA ALA A 12 51.35 6.08 13.94
C ALA A 12 50.93 5.49 12.57
N ALA A 13 50.49 4.22 12.51
CA ALA A 13 50.20 3.54 11.24
C ALA A 13 48.75 3.75 10.72
N VAL A 14 47.81 4.10 11.59
CA VAL A 14 46.39 4.29 11.26
C VAL A 14 46.11 5.46 10.29
N PRO A 15 46.74 6.65 10.40
CA PRO A 15 46.44 7.74 9.47
C PRO A 15 46.96 7.49 8.06
N LEU A 16 48.07 6.74 7.90
CA LEU A 16 48.65 6.44 6.59
C LEU A 16 47.77 5.46 5.80
N ALA A 17 47.21 4.45 6.47
CA ALA A 17 46.28 3.51 5.85
C ALA A 17 45.00 4.20 5.36
N ARG A 18 44.46 5.15 6.14
CA ARG A 18 43.29 5.94 5.74
C ARG A 18 43.56 6.85 4.54
N ALA A 19 44.74 7.48 4.50
CA ALA A 19 45.13 8.31 3.36
C ALA A 19 45.28 7.49 2.07
N LEU A 20 45.87 6.29 2.15
CA LEU A 20 46.02 5.38 1.00
C LEU A 20 44.67 4.86 0.48
N LEU A 21 43.73 4.53 1.37
CA LEU A 21 42.35 4.16 1.01
C LEU A 21 41.62 5.30 0.30
N CYS A 22 41.80 6.54 0.77
CA CYS A 22 41.19 7.72 0.16
C CYS A 22 41.77 8.01 -1.23
N LEU A 23 43.10 7.89 -1.39
CA LEU A 23 43.78 8.05 -2.68
C LEU A 23 43.35 6.98 -3.70
N ALA A 24 43.19 5.73 -3.26
CA ALA A 24 42.72 4.64 -4.11
C ALA A 24 41.27 4.84 -4.58
N ALA A 25 40.40 5.37 -3.72
CA ALA A 25 39.02 5.71 -4.08
C ALA A 25 38.97 6.86 -5.10
N MET A 26 39.80 7.90 -4.92
CA MET A 26 39.92 9.00 -5.89
C MET A 26 40.44 8.52 -7.25
N LEU A 27 41.44 7.64 -7.27
CA LEU A 27 41.98 7.11 -8.52
C LEU A 27 40.93 6.30 -9.31
N ARG A 28 40.09 5.51 -8.62
CA ARG A 28 38.97 4.77 -9.23
C ARG A 28 37.92 5.69 -9.84
N LEU A 29 37.57 6.77 -9.14
CA LEU A 29 36.60 7.75 -9.63
C LEU A 29 37.11 8.43 -10.91
N TRP A 30 38.40 8.81 -10.94
CA TRP A 30 39.03 9.41 -12.12
C TRP A 30 39.10 8.44 -13.31
N THR A 31 39.36 7.14 -13.09
CA THR A 31 39.34 6.15 -14.17
C THR A 31 37.94 5.94 -14.76
N CYS A 32 36.88 5.97 -13.95
CA CYS A 32 35.50 5.88 -14.45
C CYS A 32 35.13 7.10 -15.29
N VAL A 33 35.47 8.31 -14.85
CA VAL A 33 35.21 9.55 -15.60
C VAL A 33 35.96 9.55 -16.93
N ALA A 34 37.23 9.12 -16.94
CA ALA A 34 38.02 9.02 -18.15
C ALA A 34 37.44 8.00 -19.16
N LEU A 35 36.94 6.86 -18.70
CA LEU A 35 36.31 5.85 -19.56
C LEU A 35 34.98 6.32 -20.16
N VAL A 36 34.14 7.03 -19.39
CA VAL A 36 32.90 7.63 -19.90
C VAL A 36 33.21 8.72 -20.93
N ALA A 37 34.19 9.58 -20.67
CA ALA A 37 34.61 10.60 -21.62
C ALA A 37 35.16 9.99 -22.93
N LEU A 38 35.93 8.91 -22.84
CA LEU A 38 36.44 8.19 -24.00
C LEU A 38 35.32 7.52 -24.81
N ALA A 39 34.31 6.95 -24.14
CA ALA A 39 33.14 6.36 -24.80
C ALA A 39 32.27 7.42 -25.51
N VAL A 40 32.09 8.60 -24.91
CA VAL A 40 31.38 9.73 -25.53
C VAL A 40 32.12 10.25 -26.77
N LEU A 41 33.45 10.35 -26.70
CA LEU A 41 34.26 10.75 -27.86
C LEU A 41 34.30 9.68 -28.97
N ALA A 42 34.23 8.40 -28.62
CA ALA A 42 34.19 7.30 -29.59
C ALA A 42 32.79 7.07 -30.21
N GLY A 43 31.72 7.61 -29.62
CA GLY A 43 30.33 7.36 -30.02
C GLY A 43 29.76 8.29 -31.12
N ALA A 44 30.49 9.29 -31.59
CA ALA A 44 30.03 10.20 -32.65
C ALA A 44 30.34 9.62 -34.05
N GLY A 45 29.72 8.48 -34.40
CA GLY A 45 30.00 7.84 -35.67
C GLY A 45 29.17 6.60 -35.98
N CYS A 46 27.85 6.70 -35.99
CA CYS A 46 27.02 5.76 -36.75
C CYS A 46 26.06 6.57 -37.62
N ALA A 47 26.40 6.59 -38.91
CA ALA A 47 25.60 7.09 -40.01
C ALA A 47 24.24 6.38 -40.05
N GLY A 48 23.24 7.12 -40.53
CA GLY A 48 21.86 6.67 -40.58
C GLY A 48 21.66 5.45 -41.48
N ASP A 49 20.88 4.51 -40.96
CA ASP A 49 20.11 3.59 -41.79
C ASP A 49 18.67 4.09 -41.85
N THR A 50 18.25 4.28 -43.10
CA THR A 50 16.93 4.74 -43.53
C THR A 50 15.94 3.62 -43.24
N LEU A 51 15.12 3.76 -42.21
CA LEU A 51 14.04 2.81 -41.93
C LEU A 51 12.85 3.06 -42.87
N SER A 52 12.50 1.98 -43.57
CA SER A 52 11.39 1.82 -44.49
C SER A 52 10.03 2.18 -43.85
N PRO A 53 9.16 2.96 -44.51
CA PRO A 53 7.83 3.25 -44.03
C PRO A 53 6.86 2.14 -44.48
N ASP A 54 6.90 0.98 -43.84
CA ASP A 54 5.86 -0.04 -44.02
C ASP A 54 5.63 -0.81 -42.72
N SER A 55 4.88 -0.18 -41.83
CA SER A 55 4.29 -0.83 -40.66
C SER A 55 2.94 -0.17 -40.44
N GLN A 56 1.94 -0.73 -41.12
CA GLN A 56 0.53 -0.39 -40.95
C GLN A 56 0.17 -0.49 -39.45
N PRO A 57 -0.57 0.47 -38.89
CA PRO A 57 -1.08 0.35 -37.54
C PRO A 57 -2.06 -0.82 -37.49
N LEU A 58 -1.82 -1.76 -36.58
CA LEU A 58 -2.80 -2.77 -36.20
C LEU A 58 -4.06 -2.04 -35.71
N ARG A 59 -5.10 -2.06 -36.55
CA ARG A 59 -6.47 -1.74 -36.15
C ARG A 59 -6.84 -2.70 -35.02
N PHE A 60 -7.07 -2.16 -33.83
CA PHE A 60 -7.82 -2.86 -32.82
C PHE A 60 -9.28 -2.91 -33.29
N ASP A 61 -9.79 -4.11 -33.53
CA ASP A 61 -11.21 -4.38 -33.65
C ASP A 61 -11.89 -3.96 -32.34
N GLU A 62 -12.61 -2.84 -32.39
CA GLU A 62 -13.66 -2.50 -31.43
C GLU A 62 -14.82 -3.46 -31.65
N GLY A 63 -15.00 -4.41 -30.74
CA GLY A 63 -16.22 -5.21 -30.70
C GLY A 63 -16.06 -6.47 -29.89
N VAL A 64 -16.38 -6.39 -28.60
CA VAL A 64 -17.37 -7.26 -27.90
C VAL A 64 -17.59 -6.62 -26.53
N GLU A 65 -18.70 -5.91 -26.37
CA GLU A 65 -19.29 -5.64 -25.06
C GLU A 65 -19.95 -6.93 -24.55
N PRO A 66 -19.60 -7.45 -23.37
CA PRO A 66 -20.46 -8.40 -22.69
C PRO A 66 -21.52 -7.64 -21.87
N ASP A 67 -22.70 -7.52 -22.47
CA ASP A 67 -23.96 -7.36 -21.73
C ASP A 67 -24.10 -8.51 -20.73
N GLY A 68 -24.09 -8.19 -19.43
CA GLY A 68 -24.30 -9.17 -18.37
C GLY A 68 -24.59 -8.50 -17.02
N PRO A 69 -25.84 -8.58 -16.49
CA PRO A 69 -26.23 -7.89 -15.28
C PRO A 69 -25.68 -8.59 -14.02
N VAL A 70 -25.04 -7.81 -13.15
CA VAL A 70 -24.75 -8.20 -11.76
C VAL A 70 -26.02 -8.08 -10.91
N PRO A 71 -26.50 -9.15 -10.24
CA PRO A 71 -27.67 -9.08 -9.38
C PRO A 71 -27.28 -9.18 -7.91
N TRP A 72 -27.08 -8.05 -7.21
CA TRP A 72 -27.24 -7.96 -5.75
C TRP A 72 -27.16 -6.51 -5.24
N PHE A 73 -28.21 -5.72 -5.47
CA PHE A 73 -28.63 -4.72 -4.49
C PHE A 73 -30.13 -4.87 -4.31
N ARG A 74 -30.52 -5.51 -3.21
CA ARG A 74 -31.89 -5.41 -2.68
C ARG A 74 -31.98 -4.07 -1.98
N ASP A 75 -32.24 -3.02 -2.76
CA ASP A 75 -32.80 -1.81 -2.20
C ASP A 75 -34.26 -2.10 -1.84
N ALA A 76 -34.56 -1.90 -0.56
CA ALA A 76 -35.93 -1.85 -0.07
C ALA A 76 -36.68 -0.78 -0.86
N GLY A 77 -37.79 -1.20 -1.47
CA GLY A 77 -38.50 -0.40 -2.45
C GLY A 77 -39.05 0.91 -1.91
N CYS A 78 -38.85 1.96 -2.70
CA CYS A 78 -39.88 2.95 -2.98
C CYS A 78 -40.09 2.93 -4.50
N GLY A 79 -41.27 2.51 -4.93
CA GLY A 79 -41.59 2.29 -6.35
C GLY A 79 -41.57 3.58 -7.19
N PRO A 80 -41.53 3.46 -8.53
CA PRO A 80 -41.49 4.61 -9.41
C PRO A 80 -42.92 5.15 -9.60
N GLY A 81 -43.10 6.43 -9.28
CA GLY A 81 -44.35 7.14 -9.47
C GLY A 81 -44.11 8.63 -9.51
N GLN A 82 -44.01 9.15 -10.73
CA GLN A 82 -44.29 10.53 -11.14
C GLN A 82 -43.21 11.59 -10.88
N SER A 83 -42.65 12.02 -12.01
CA SER A 83 -42.11 13.35 -12.27
C SER A 83 -43.06 14.46 -11.80
N GLY A 84 -42.58 15.37 -10.96
CA GLY A 84 -43.33 16.58 -10.63
C GLY A 84 -42.69 17.41 -9.51
N ALA A 85 -42.19 18.57 -9.91
CA ALA A 85 -41.82 19.76 -9.16
C ALA A 85 -42.19 19.91 -7.66
N ALA A 86 -41.20 20.43 -6.92
CA ALA A 86 -41.29 21.55 -5.98
C ALA A 86 -42.01 21.42 -4.62
N SER A 87 -41.27 21.90 -3.61
CA SER A 87 -41.70 22.53 -2.34
C SER A 87 -42.37 21.63 -1.29
N GLY A 88 -41.90 21.79 -0.05
CA GLY A 88 -42.21 20.92 1.07
C GLY A 88 -43.67 20.99 1.52
N GLN A 89 -44.16 19.85 1.96
CA GLN A 89 -45.36 19.72 2.77
C GLN A 89 -45.22 18.44 3.61
N PRO A 90 -45.42 18.47 4.93
CA PRO A 90 -45.44 17.26 5.75
C PRO A 90 -46.67 16.41 5.41
N CYS A 91 -46.49 15.09 5.40
CA CYS A 91 -47.56 14.13 5.17
C CYS A 91 -48.73 14.35 6.16
N PRO A 92 -49.97 14.58 5.70
CA PRO A 92 -51.14 14.54 6.56
C PRO A 92 -51.52 13.08 6.86
N CYS A 93 -51.67 12.76 8.14
CA CYS A 93 -52.30 11.52 8.60
C CYS A 93 -53.76 11.52 8.12
N GLY A 94 -54.03 10.84 7.01
CA GLY A 94 -55.38 10.63 6.50
C GLY A 94 -56.16 9.69 7.44
N GLY A 95 -57.27 10.19 7.99
CA GLY A 95 -58.30 9.35 8.58
C GLY A 95 -59.40 9.06 7.56
N PRO A 96 -60.01 7.86 7.53
CA PRO A 96 -61.33 7.69 6.96
C PRO A 96 -62.42 8.00 7.99
N SER A 97 -63.39 8.77 7.52
CA SER A 97 -64.65 9.09 8.16
C SER A 97 -65.49 7.84 8.40
N GLY A 98 -65.90 7.61 9.65
CA GLY A 98 -66.89 6.59 9.98
C GLY A 98 -67.14 6.43 11.47
N ALA A 99 -68.39 6.72 11.87
CA ALA A 99 -69.05 6.32 13.10
C ALA A 99 -68.75 7.08 14.40
N SER A 100 -69.83 7.70 14.87
CA SER A 100 -70.08 8.34 16.15
C SER A 100 -69.92 7.42 17.36
N GLY A 101 -69.28 7.96 18.40
CA GLY A 101 -69.58 7.63 19.80
C GLY A 101 -68.59 6.70 20.49
N ALA A 102 -67.58 7.28 21.15
CA ALA A 102 -67.11 6.92 22.49
C ALA A 102 -65.75 7.60 22.75
N SER A 103 -65.67 8.34 23.88
CA SER A 103 -64.44 8.73 24.60
C SER A 103 -63.19 8.95 23.75
N GLY A 104 -63.01 10.20 23.29
CA GLY A 104 -61.74 10.67 22.77
C GLY A 104 -60.64 10.54 23.82
N ALA A 105 -59.80 9.52 23.67
CA ALA A 105 -58.46 9.54 24.21
C ALA A 105 -57.64 10.53 23.38
N PRO A 106 -56.98 11.53 23.98
CA PRO A 106 -56.07 12.39 23.23
C PRO A 106 -54.95 11.51 22.66
N CYS A 107 -54.70 11.61 21.37
CA CYS A 107 -53.49 11.10 20.76
C CYS A 107 -52.30 11.71 21.51
N ASP A 108 -51.54 10.82 22.15
CA ASP A 108 -50.27 11.00 22.85
C ASP A 108 -49.78 12.44 22.99
N ALA A 109 -49.93 12.95 24.21
CA ALA A 109 -49.06 14.00 24.70
C ALA A 109 -47.61 13.52 24.51
N GLY A 110 -46.84 14.28 23.74
CA GLY A 110 -45.44 14.00 23.46
C GLY A 110 -44.69 13.62 24.73
N VAL A 111 -44.28 12.36 24.80
CA VAL A 111 -43.28 11.93 25.77
C VAL A 111 -42.01 12.72 25.45
N PRO A 112 -41.43 13.49 26.38
CA PRO A 112 -40.17 14.16 26.13
C PRO A 112 -39.14 13.11 25.69
N ALA A 113 -38.37 13.42 24.65
CA ALA A 113 -37.40 12.53 24.01
C ALA A 113 -36.27 12.03 24.94
N ASP A 114 -36.33 12.36 26.23
CA ASP A 114 -35.26 12.20 27.22
C ASP A 114 -35.41 10.94 28.07
N SER A 115 -36.36 10.04 27.75
CA SER A 115 -36.59 8.78 28.51
C SER A 115 -36.51 7.51 27.67
N ALA A 116 -35.94 7.57 26.46
CA ALA A 116 -35.55 6.36 25.78
C ALA A 116 -34.54 5.61 26.68
N PRO A 117 -34.77 4.33 27.03
CA PRO A 117 -33.75 3.54 27.72
C PRO A 117 -32.46 3.60 26.88
N PRO A 118 -31.27 3.65 27.52
CA PRO A 118 -30.02 3.61 26.75
C PRO A 118 -30.13 2.41 25.83
N THR A 119 -30.08 2.67 24.52
CA THR A 119 -30.05 1.60 23.54
C THR A 119 -28.88 0.69 23.95
N PRO A 120 -29.08 -0.63 24.07
CA PRO A 120 -27.96 -1.53 24.34
C PRO A 120 -26.85 -1.18 23.35
N ASP A 121 -25.61 -1.11 23.84
CA ASP A 121 -24.43 -0.79 23.02
C ASP A 121 -24.33 -1.78 21.85
N VAL A 122 -25.03 -1.47 20.75
CA VAL A 122 -24.89 -2.19 19.50
C VAL A 122 -23.54 -1.74 18.99
N CYS A 123 -22.53 -2.58 19.19
CA CYS A 123 -21.27 -2.41 18.51
C CYS A 123 -21.57 -2.57 17.02
N VAL A 124 -21.72 -1.43 16.33
CA VAL A 124 -21.79 -1.37 14.88
C VAL A 124 -20.35 -1.29 14.43
N PRO A 125 -19.80 -2.35 13.81
CA PRO A 125 -18.47 -2.26 13.27
C PRO A 125 -18.48 -1.18 12.19
N PRO A 126 -17.55 -0.19 12.20
CA PRO A 126 -17.51 0.77 11.12
C PRO A 126 -17.14 0.02 9.84
N SER A 127 -17.77 0.35 8.71
CA SER A 127 -17.51 -0.27 7.39
C SER A 127 -16.07 -0.10 6.87
N SER A 128 -15.17 0.46 7.68
CA SER A 128 -13.77 0.75 7.37
C SER A 128 -12.88 0.65 8.61
N TRP A 129 -13.06 -0.35 9.48
CA TRP A 129 -12.11 -0.53 10.58
C TRP A 129 -10.75 -1.00 10.05
N THR A 130 -9.69 -0.56 10.73
CA THR A 130 -8.31 -0.83 10.35
C THR A 130 -7.68 -1.85 11.30
N CYS A 131 -6.76 -2.64 10.76
CA CYS A 131 -5.95 -3.62 11.46
C CYS A 131 -4.51 -3.11 11.57
N ASP A 132 -3.91 -3.27 12.75
CA ASP A 132 -2.46 -3.14 12.92
C ASP A 132 -1.79 -4.38 12.34
N VAL A 133 -0.96 -4.18 11.32
CA VAL A 133 -0.22 -5.24 10.61
C VAL A 133 1.27 -4.96 10.73
N THR A 134 2.01 -5.85 11.40
CA THR A 134 3.46 -5.80 11.42
C THR A 134 4.03 -6.70 10.34
N LEU A 135 4.78 -6.10 9.41
CA LEU A 135 5.59 -6.87 8.45
C LEU A 135 7.02 -6.96 8.97
N SER A 136 7.63 -8.14 8.79
CA SER A 136 8.99 -8.38 9.27
C SER A 136 9.85 -9.11 8.26
N PHE A 137 11.14 -8.76 8.21
CA PHE A 137 12.11 -9.37 7.32
C PHE A 137 13.41 -9.64 8.08
N ALA A 138 13.88 -10.89 8.08
CA ALA A 138 15.13 -11.25 8.75
C ALA A 138 16.30 -10.54 8.07
N LYS A 139 17.23 -10.00 8.86
CA LYS A 139 18.44 -9.38 8.31
C LYS A 139 19.30 -10.43 7.62
N ILE A 140 19.69 -10.19 6.36
CA ILE A 140 20.44 -11.11 5.50
C ILE A 140 21.81 -10.52 5.09
N GLY A 141 22.63 -10.22 6.10
CA GLY A 141 24.02 -9.81 5.92
C GLY A 141 24.32 -8.41 6.44
N SER A 142 24.94 -7.60 5.59
CA SER A 142 25.47 -6.28 5.93
C SER A 142 24.66 -5.12 5.37
N GLU A 143 23.41 -5.35 4.99
CA GLU A 143 22.52 -4.28 4.54
C GLU A 143 22.35 -3.21 5.62
N SER A 144 22.35 -1.95 5.18
CA SER A 144 22.24 -0.78 6.05
C SER A 144 20.82 -0.24 6.15
N THR A 145 19.98 -0.52 5.15
CA THR A 145 18.59 -0.08 5.09
C THR A 145 17.72 -1.18 4.53
N ALA A 146 16.46 -1.19 4.96
CA ALA A 146 15.41 -2.00 4.36
C ALA A 146 14.13 -1.16 4.25
N ALA A 147 13.39 -1.41 3.19
CA ALA A 147 12.06 -0.87 2.96
C ALA A 147 11.13 -2.00 2.52
N VAL A 148 9.84 -1.78 2.69
CA VAL A 148 8.81 -2.58 2.03
C VAL A 148 8.11 -1.72 0.99
N HIS A 149 7.90 -2.28 -0.19
CA HIS A 149 7.14 -1.65 -1.27
C HIS A 149 5.85 -2.44 -1.48
N GLY A 150 4.72 -1.75 -1.60
CA GLY A 150 3.43 -2.40 -1.81
C GLY A 150 2.28 -1.41 -2.03
N ASP A 151 1.07 -1.93 -2.13
CA ASP A 151 -0.20 -1.22 -2.36
C ASP A 151 -0.90 -0.82 -1.04
N PHE A 152 -0.13 -0.24 -0.11
CA PHE A 152 -0.61 0.08 1.25
C PHE A 152 -1.77 1.10 1.30
N ASP A 153 -1.80 2.01 0.33
CA ASP A 153 -2.73 3.14 0.33
C ASP A 153 -4.01 2.85 -0.50
N GLY A 154 -4.25 1.58 -0.85
CA GLY A 154 -5.45 1.09 -1.54
C GLY A 154 -5.14 0.06 -2.62
N PRO A 155 -6.15 -0.65 -3.14
CA PRO A 155 -5.94 -1.72 -4.12
C PRO A 155 -5.39 -1.20 -5.45
N SER A 156 -4.57 -2.01 -6.11
CA SER A 156 -4.09 -1.79 -7.49
C SER A 156 -5.25 -1.36 -8.42
N PRO A 157 -5.07 -0.33 -9.29
CA PRO A 157 -3.81 0.18 -9.84
C PRO A 157 -3.24 1.43 -9.12
N THR A 158 -3.28 1.48 -7.80
CA THR A 158 -2.49 2.45 -7.03
C THR A 158 -0.99 2.25 -7.26
N PRO A 159 -0.19 3.33 -7.40
CA PRO A 159 1.25 3.21 -7.48
C PRO A 159 1.80 2.60 -6.19
N TRP A 160 2.79 1.73 -6.31
CA TRP A 160 3.45 1.13 -5.15
C TRP A 160 4.13 2.21 -4.31
N VAL A 161 3.90 2.16 -3.00
CA VAL A 161 4.45 3.09 -2.02
C VAL A 161 5.53 2.38 -1.21
N SER A 162 6.61 3.08 -0.89
CA SER A 162 7.69 2.58 -0.03
C SER A 162 7.48 2.99 1.42
N ARG A 163 7.69 2.05 2.36
CA ARG A 163 7.75 2.32 3.79
C ARG A 163 9.09 1.84 4.34
N ALA A 164 9.85 2.74 4.98
CA ALA A 164 11.13 2.39 5.60
C ALA A 164 10.90 1.47 6.80
N MET A 165 11.77 0.46 6.97
CA MET A 165 11.71 -0.48 8.08
C MET A 165 12.74 -0.10 9.16
N THR A 166 12.42 -0.43 10.41
CA THR A 166 13.32 -0.25 11.55
C THR A 166 13.98 -1.59 11.91
N LEU A 167 15.30 -1.59 12.13
CA LEU A 167 16.04 -2.78 12.55
C LEU A 167 15.97 -2.96 14.06
N SER A 168 15.50 -4.13 14.52
CA SER A 168 15.56 -4.54 15.93
C SER A 168 15.79 -6.04 16.04
N ASN A 169 16.71 -6.47 16.90
CA ASN A 169 17.03 -7.89 17.12
C ASN A 169 17.26 -8.67 15.81
N ASN A 170 18.10 -8.13 14.92
CA ASN A 170 18.42 -8.72 13.62
C ASN A 170 17.20 -8.95 12.69
N THR A 171 16.12 -8.21 12.92
CA THR A 171 14.88 -8.26 12.15
C THR A 171 14.45 -6.85 11.77
N TRP A 172 14.23 -6.62 10.48
CA TRP A 172 13.60 -5.40 9.99
C TRP A 172 12.11 -5.47 10.23
N ARG A 173 11.49 -4.39 10.71
CA ARG A 173 10.06 -4.32 11.01
C ARG A 173 9.44 -3.01 10.55
N VAL A 174 8.18 -3.08 10.17
CA VAL A 174 7.32 -1.92 9.93
C VAL A 174 5.91 -2.25 10.40
N ASP A 175 5.29 -1.30 11.09
CA ASP A 175 3.90 -1.39 11.52
C ASP A 175 3.05 -0.57 10.56
N LEU A 176 1.98 -1.18 10.06
CA LEU A 176 1.07 -0.62 9.07
C LEU A 176 -0.35 -0.63 9.62
N LEU A 177 -1.11 0.42 9.32
CA LEU A 177 -2.53 0.49 9.62
C LEU A 177 -3.31 0.27 8.32
N LEU A 178 -3.90 -0.91 8.15
CA LEU A 178 -4.52 -1.34 6.89
C LEU A 178 -6.01 -1.63 7.08
N VAL A 179 -6.84 -1.32 6.08
CA VAL A 179 -8.28 -1.60 6.14
C VAL A 179 -8.53 -3.10 6.15
N HIS A 180 -9.39 -3.56 7.05
CA HIS A 180 -9.81 -4.96 7.13
C HIS A 180 -10.42 -5.45 5.79
N GLY A 181 -10.10 -6.68 5.40
CA GLY A 181 -10.61 -7.32 4.20
C GLY A 181 -9.91 -6.90 2.90
N THR A 182 -8.92 -5.99 2.96
CA THR A 182 -8.14 -5.61 1.78
C THR A 182 -7.09 -6.67 1.45
N THR A 183 -6.81 -6.85 0.17
CA THR A 183 -5.69 -7.66 -0.31
C THR A 183 -4.49 -6.76 -0.52
N LEU A 184 -3.41 -7.03 0.21
CA LEU A 184 -2.12 -6.37 0.12
C LEU A 184 -1.17 -7.20 -0.74
N THR A 185 -0.48 -6.58 -1.69
CA THR A 185 0.65 -7.11 -2.44
C THR A 185 1.92 -6.33 -2.10
N TYR A 186 2.98 -7.02 -1.69
CA TYR A 186 4.20 -6.37 -1.22
C TYR A 186 5.50 -7.13 -1.57
N LYS A 187 6.62 -6.41 -1.50
CA LYS A 187 7.98 -6.93 -1.66
C LYS A 187 8.95 -6.14 -0.77
N PHE A 188 9.93 -6.83 -0.20
CA PHE A 188 11.00 -6.19 0.56
C PHE A 188 12.13 -5.73 -0.36
N VAL A 189 12.69 -4.56 -0.06
CA VAL A 189 13.82 -3.98 -0.77
C VAL A 189 14.91 -3.70 0.25
N VAL A 190 16.11 -4.21 0.01
CA VAL A 190 17.27 -3.98 0.88
C VAL A 190 18.42 -3.38 0.08
N ASP A 191 19.10 -2.41 0.66
CA ASP A 191 20.30 -1.81 0.10
C ASP A 191 21.53 -2.64 0.47
N LYS A 192 22.24 -3.15 -0.55
CA LYS A 192 23.48 -3.91 -0.40
C LYS A 192 24.73 -3.06 -0.70
N GLY A 193 24.62 -1.74 -0.61
CA GLY A 193 25.71 -0.80 -0.82
C GLY A 193 26.15 -0.77 -2.28
N LEU A 194 27.40 -1.13 -2.57
CA LEU A 194 27.95 -1.09 -3.94
C LEU A 194 27.25 -2.04 -4.93
N ALA A 195 26.54 -3.06 -4.43
CA ALA A 195 25.77 -3.98 -5.26
C ALA A 195 24.38 -3.44 -5.63
N GLY A 196 23.96 -2.29 -5.07
CA GLY A 196 22.64 -1.72 -5.26
C GLY A 196 21.55 -2.43 -4.46
N GLU A 197 20.31 -2.24 -4.88
CA GLU A 197 19.12 -2.77 -4.23
C GLU A 197 18.87 -4.24 -4.62
N SER A 198 18.34 -5.01 -3.67
CA SER A 198 17.86 -6.36 -3.92
C SER A 198 16.42 -6.50 -3.45
N TRP A 199 15.62 -7.21 -4.24
CA TRP A 199 14.19 -7.37 -4.04
C TRP A 199 13.86 -8.79 -3.59
N PHE A 200 13.11 -8.92 -2.50
CA PHE A 200 12.76 -10.19 -1.88
C PHE A 200 11.26 -10.27 -1.63
N HIS A 201 10.64 -11.39 -1.99
CA HIS A 201 9.34 -11.73 -1.44
C HIS A 201 9.53 -12.22 0.01
N ASP A 202 8.47 -12.13 0.80
CA ASP A 202 8.40 -12.72 2.13
C ASP A 202 8.40 -14.25 2.05
N GLN A 203 9.51 -14.87 2.45
CA GLN A 203 9.67 -16.32 2.44
C GLN A 203 8.81 -17.04 3.48
N ALA A 204 8.35 -16.33 4.52
CA ALA A 204 7.46 -16.91 5.52
C ALA A 204 5.99 -16.88 5.08
N ASN A 205 5.66 -16.08 4.07
CA ASN A 205 4.31 -15.99 3.52
C ASN A 205 4.16 -16.97 2.33
N PRO A 206 3.35 -18.04 2.46
CA PRO A 206 3.15 -19.00 1.38
C PRO A 206 2.32 -18.43 0.22
N ASN A 207 1.60 -17.34 0.43
CA ASN A 207 0.76 -16.73 -0.59
C ASN A 207 1.58 -15.72 -1.41
N THR A 208 1.72 -16.01 -2.70
CA THR A 208 2.50 -15.19 -3.62
C THR A 208 1.78 -15.00 -4.94
N VAL A 209 2.10 -13.90 -5.64
CA VAL A 209 1.62 -13.60 -6.99
C VAL A 209 2.82 -13.25 -7.88
N SER A 210 2.76 -13.61 -9.16
CA SER A 210 3.79 -13.25 -10.15
C SER A 210 3.91 -11.73 -10.30
N ASP A 211 5.13 -11.22 -10.43
CA ASP A 211 5.39 -9.80 -10.73
C ASP A 211 5.44 -9.47 -12.23
N GLY A 212 5.23 -10.47 -13.11
CA GLY A 212 5.26 -10.31 -14.56
C GLY A 212 6.66 -10.19 -15.17
N LEU A 213 7.71 -10.16 -14.35
CA LEU A 213 9.12 -10.06 -14.76
C LEU A 213 9.93 -11.30 -14.35
N GLY A 214 9.24 -12.40 -14.02
CA GLY A 214 9.85 -13.66 -13.60
C GLY A 214 10.18 -13.73 -12.10
N GLY A 215 9.79 -12.73 -11.31
CA GLY A 215 9.86 -12.77 -9.86
C GLY A 215 8.47 -12.96 -9.22
N LEU A 216 8.45 -12.88 -7.89
CA LEU A 216 7.26 -13.03 -7.08
C LEU A 216 7.10 -11.83 -6.14
N ASN A 217 5.84 -11.48 -5.88
CA ASN A 217 5.40 -10.62 -4.79
C ASN A 217 4.69 -11.46 -3.75
N SER A 218 4.73 -11.03 -2.49
CA SER A 218 3.93 -11.64 -1.42
C SER A 218 2.53 -11.04 -1.41
N GLN A 219 1.54 -11.86 -1.11
CA GLN A 219 0.13 -11.45 -1.03
C GLN A 219 -0.41 -11.76 0.36
N LEU A 220 -1.15 -10.82 0.96
CA LEU A 220 -1.77 -10.97 2.27
C LEU A 220 -3.19 -10.43 2.24
N VAL A 221 -4.16 -11.22 2.70
CA VAL A 221 -5.51 -10.71 2.98
C VAL A 221 -5.53 -10.20 4.42
N VAL A 222 -5.77 -8.91 4.59
CA VAL A 222 -5.77 -8.25 5.89
C VAL A 222 -7.00 -8.71 6.68
N SER A 223 -6.78 -9.41 7.79
CA SER A 223 -7.84 -9.80 8.70
C SER A 223 -7.39 -9.58 10.14
N CYS A 224 -8.31 -9.06 10.95
CA CYS A 224 -8.12 -8.87 12.39
C CYS A 224 -9.43 -9.19 13.09
N ALA A 225 -9.37 -9.43 14.40
CA ALA A 225 -10.54 -9.74 15.20
C ALA A 225 -11.60 -8.64 15.07
N ASP A 226 -12.86 -9.04 14.98
CA ASP A 226 -13.98 -8.11 14.98
C ASP A 226 -13.96 -7.33 16.31
N PRO A 227 -13.85 -5.99 16.30
CA PRO A 227 -13.88 -5.21 17.53
C PRO A 227 -15.19 -5.42 18.32
N CYS A 228 -16.23 -5.94 17.68
CA CYS A 228 -17.53 -6.24 18.26
C CYS A 228 -17.70 -7.69 18.75
N SER A 229 -16.74 -8.58 18.52
CA SER A 229 -16.76 -9.93 19.10
C SER A 229 -16.20 -9.91 20.53
N ARG A 230 -17.02 -9.50 21.51
CA ARG A 230 -16.73 -9.68 22.94
C ARG A 230 -17.65 -10.72 23.56
#